data_AF-A0A382HMY0-F1
#
_entry.id   AF-A0A382HMY0-F1
#
_cell.length_a   1.000
_cell.length_b   1.000
_cell.length_c   1.000
_cell.angle_alpha   90.00
_cell.angle_beta   90.00
_cell.angle_gamma   90.00
#
_symmetry.space_group_name_H-M   'P 1'
#
loop_
_entity.id
_entity.type
_entity.pdbx_description
1 polymer ?
#
loop_
_entity_poly.entity_id
_entity_poly.type
_entity_poly.pdbx_seq_one_letter_code
_entity_poly.pdbx_strand_id
1 'polypeptide(L)'
;MIFTEIDNPYYFYNSWEGVTDFNTAIILNHDLVYIASPNASSYIVIETILESLLEELPAGIAGDLNGDDFVNILDIIIIANLILDGEYIMNADVNDDAILNILDIIVLVNIILNT
;
A
#
# COMPACT_ATOMS: atom_id res chain seq x y z
N MET A 1 16.10 -6.87 -23.64
CA MET A 1 16.07 -7.81 -22.50
C MET A 1 17.40 -7.69 -21.78
N ILE A 2 17.44 -6.87 -20.74
CA ILE A 2 18.46 -6.87 -19.68
C ILE A 2 17.69 -6.50 -18.41
N PHE A 3 17.82 -7.34 -17.39
CA PHE A 3 17.28 -7.18 -16.05
C PHE A 3 18.25 -6.31 -15.25
N THR A 4 17.74 -5.37 -14.45
CA THR A 4 18.51 -4.78 -13.35
C THR A 4 17.81 -5.14 -12.04
N GLU A 5 18.58 -5.79 -11.17
CA GLU A 5 18.21 -6.37 -9.89
C GLU A 5 17.60 -5.33 -8.92
N ILE A 6 16.46 -5.70 -8.30
CA ILE A 6 16.30 -6.11 -6.89
C ILE A 6 16.47 -4.91 -5.93
N ASP A 7 15.37 -4.57 -5.24
CA ASP A 7 15.19 -3.56 -4.18
C ASP A 7 14.66 -2.17 -4.55
N ASN A 8 13.98 -1.99 -5.68
CA ASN A 8 13.16 -0.79 -5.90
C ASN A 8 11.88 -1.12 -6.70
N PRO A 9 10.66 -0.83 -6.21
CA PRO A 9 9.41 -1.11 -6.93
C PRO A 9 9.24 -0.29 -8.22
N TYR A 10 10.14 0.66 -8.52
CA TYR A 10 10.03 1.56 -9.66
C TYR A 10 10.98 1.18 -10.79
N TYR A 11 10.42 0.82 -11.95
CA TYR A 11 11.16 0.58 -13.18
C TYR A 11 11.34 1.90 -13.96
N PHE A 12 12.57 2.41 -14.04
CA PHE A 12 12.90 3.57 -14.88
C PHE A 12 13.38 3.10 -16.26
N TYR A 13 12.65 3.48 -17.33
CA TYR A 13 13.07 3.22 -18.71
C TYR A 13 13.67 4.48 -19.34
N ASN A 14 14.98 4.46 -19.58
CA ASN A 14 15.67 5.50 -20.34
C ASN A 14 15.80 5.05 -21.80
N SER A 15 14.95 5.56 -22.69
CA SER A 15 15.07 5.31 -24.13
C SER A 15 16.05 6.28 -24.78
N TRP A 16 17.21 5.74 -25.18
CA TRP A 16 18.10 6.19 -26.26
C TRP A 16 18.84 7.53 -26.11
N GLU A 17 20.17 7.42 -26.16
CA GLU A 17 21.16 8.50 -26.22
C GLU A 17 20.87 9.54 -27.32
N GLY A 18 20.83 10.82 -26.94
CA GLY A 18 20.86 11.93 -27.90
C GLY A 18 20.11 13.19 -27.53
N VAL A 19 19.36 13.21 -26.42
CA VAL A 19 18.62 14.40 -25.98
C VAL A 19 18.95 14.70 -24.52
N THR A 20 19.63 15.82 -24.28
CA THR A 20 20.18 16.19 -22.97
C THR A 20 19.15 16.73 -21.97
N ASP A 21 17.87 16.86 -22.36
CA ASP A 21 16.89 17.66 -21.60
C ASP A 21 15.54 16.99 -21.28
N PHE A 22 15.45 15.65 -21.24
CA PHE A 22 14.24 14.98 -20.77
C PHE A 22 14.54 13.93 -19.70
N ASN A 23 15.03 14.37 -18.53
CA ASN A 23 14.84 13.59 -17.31
C ASN A 23 13.34 13.69 -16.98
N THR A 24 12.51 12.83 -17.57
CA THR A 24 11.04 12.87 -17.44
C THR A 24 10.59 11.62 -16.69
N ALA A 25 9.84 11.80 -15.60
CA ALA A 25 9.14 10.72 -14.95
C ALA A 25 7.82 10.48 -15.68
N ILE A 26 7.40 9.22 -15.86
CA ILE A 26 6.05 8.89 -16.32
C ILE A 26 5.28 8.42 -15.10
N ILE A 27 4.18 9.10 -14.78
CA ILE A 27 3.32 8.77 -13.65
C ILE A 27 2.00 8.21 -14.19
N LEU A 28 1.64 7.04 -13.71
CA LEU A 28 0.38 6.35 -13.96
C LEU A 28 -0.38 6.21 -12.64
N ASN A 29 -1.72 6.12 -12.67
CA ASN A 29 -2.50 5.74 -11.49
C ASN A 29 -2.56 4.21 -11.30
N HIS A 30 -3.33 3.74 -10.30
CA HIS A 30 -3.46 2.32 -9.95
C HIS A 30 -4.09 1.46 -11.07
N ASP A 31 -4.85 2.08 -11.97
CA ASP A 31 -5.43 1.44 -13.17
C ASP A 31 -4.48 1.48 -14.39
N LEU A 32 -3.22 1.88 -14.19
CA LEU A 32 -2.22 2.08 -15.25
C LEU A 32 -2.61 3.16 -16.27
N VAL A 33 -3.51 4.09 -15.91
CA VAL A 33 -3.89 5.24 -16.73
C VAL A 33 -2.85 6.34 -16.59
N TYR A 34 -2.46 6.94 -17.71
CA TYR A 34 -1.50 8.05 -17.72
C TYR A 34 -2.03 9.29 -17.00
N ILE A 35 -1.23 9.82 -16.08
CA ILE A 35 -1.54 11.00 -15.28
C ILE A 35 -0.71 12.19 -15.74
N ALA A 36 0.62 12.04 -15.74
CA ALA A 36 1.53 13.12 -16.05
C ALA A 36 2.92 12.63 -16.45
N SER A 37 3.67 13.51 -17.11
CA SER A 37 5.08 13.32 -17.45
C SER A 37 5.96 14.47 -16.93
N PRO A 38 6.06 14.67 -15.60
CA PRO A 38 6.84 15.78 -15.06
C PRO A 38 8.35 15.56 -15.28
N ASN A 39 9.15 16.62 -15.11
CA ASN A 39 10.58 16.45 -15.01
C ASN A 39 10.90 15.60 -13.77
N ALA A 40 11.63 14.50 -13.94
CA ALA A 40 12.00 13.56 -12.88
C ALA A 40 12.87 14.19 -11.78
N SER A 41 13.51 15.34 -12.03
CA SER A 41 14.19 16.14 -10.99
C SER A 41 13.25 17.09 -10.23
N SER A 42 11.99 17.25 -10.65
CA SER A 42 11.01 18.12 -9.98
C SER A 42 10.33 17.41 -8.81
N TYR A 43 11.08 17.23 -7.72
CA TYR A 43 10.61 16.56 -6.49
C TYR A 43 9.23 17.06 -6.02
N ILE A 44 9.05 18.39 -5.88
CA ILE A 44 7.79 18.99 -5.39
C ILE A 44 6.61 18.61 -6.29
N VAL A 45 6.77 18.66 -7.61
CA VAL A 45 5.68 18.36 -8.56
C VAL A 45 5.31 16.88 -8.47
N ILE A 46 6.31 16.01 -8.35
CA ILE A 46 6.10 14.57 -8.24
C ILE A 46 5.37 14.24 -6.92
N GLU A 47 5.79 14.81 -5.80
CA GLU A 47 5.14 14.59 -4.49
C GLU A 47 3.68 15.02 -4.51
N THR A 48 3.36 16.20 -5.05
CA THR A 48 1.95 16.65 -5.17
C THR A 48 1.11 15.69 -6.02
N ILE A 49 1.68 15.15 -7.10
CA ILE A 49 0.98 14.16 -7.92
C ILE A 49 0.79 12.85 -7.13
N LEU A 50 1.81 12.38 -6.42
CA LEU A 50 1.72 11.17 -5.60
C LEU A 50 0.68 11.30 -4.49
N GLU A 51 0.64 12.44 -3.79
CA GLU A 51 -0.39 12.74 -2.79
C GLU A 51 -1.81 12.64 -3.39
N SER A 52 -2.03 13.21 -4.59
CA SER A 52 -3.34 13.12 -5.25
C SER A 52 -3.73 11.70 -5.65
N LEU A 53 -2.75 10.85 -6.01
CA LEU A 53 -3.01 9.46 -6.39
C LEU A 53 -3.27 8.56 -5.18
N LEU A 54 -2.71 8.91 -4.01
CA LEU A 54 -3.03 8.23 -2.75
C LEU A 54 -4.50 8.47 -2.36
N GLU A 55 -5.05 9.65 -2.65
CA GLU A 55 -6.48 9.93 -2.43
C GLU A 55 -7.41 9.13 -3.36
N GLU A 56 -6.92 8.67 -4.52
CA GLU A 56 -7.66 7.80 -5.44
C GLU A 56 -7.69 6.33 -4.99
N LEU A 57 -6.82 5.92 -4.07
CA LEU A 57 -6.82 4.55 -3.58
C LEU A 57 -8.07 4.31 -2.73
N PRO A 58 -8.81 3.22 -2.97
CA PRO A 58 -9.90 2.86 -2.09
C PRO A 58 -9.34 2.69 -0.67
N ALA A 59 -9.93 3.38 0.30
CA ALA A 59 -9.64 3.11 1.70
C ALA A 59 -9.94 1.63 1.94
N GLY A 60 -8.92 0.85 2.33
CA GLY A 60 -9.10 -0.55 2.70
C GLY A 60 -10.16 -0.67 3.78
N ILE A 61 -10.88 -1.79 3.81
CA ILE A 61 -11.89 -2.01 4.84
C ILE A 61 -11.16 -2.28 6.16
N ALA A 62 -11.44 -1.47 7.18
CA ALA A 62 -10.84 -1.66 8.49
C ALA A 62 -11.14 -3.07 9.03
N GLY A 63 -10.09 -3.83 9.33
CA GLY A 63 -10.19 -5.22 9.78
C GLY A 63 -10.17 -6.28 8.67
N ASP A 64 -10.09 -5.92 7.39
CA ASP A 64 -9.81 -6.86 6.29
C ASP A 64 -8.30 -7.13 6.22
N LEU A 65 -7.89 -8.30 6.69
CA LEU A 65 -6.49 -8.69 6.82
C LEU A 65 -6.03 -9.63 5.70
N ASN A 66 -6.97 -10.28 5.01
CA ASN A 66 -6.67 -11.17 3.89
C ASN A 66 -6.84 -10.50 2.51
N GLY A 67 -7.39 -9.28 2.47
CA GLY A 67 -7.58 -8.48 1.26
C GLY A 67 -8.69 -9.00 0.36
N ASP A 68 -9.72 -9.63 0.92
CA ASP A 68 -10.85 -10.19 0.17
C ASP A 68 -12.10 -9.29 0.15
N ASP A 69 -11.99 -8.07 0.70
CA ASP A 69 -13.06 -7.08 0.84
C ASP A 69 -14.19 -7.51 1.81
N PHE A 70 -14.00 -8.53 2.64
CA PHE A 70 -14.96 -8.97 3.66
C PHE A 70 -14.36 -9.16 5.04
N VAL A 71 -14.72 -8.29 5.99
CA VAL A 71 -14.36 -8.51 7.40
C VAL A 71 -15.19 -9.64 8.00
N ASN A 72 -14.55 -10.77 8.29
CA ASN A 72 -15.22 -11.96 8.81
C ASN A 72 -14.30 -12.82 9.71
N ILE A 73 -14.71 -14.07 9.95
CA ILE A 73 -13.96 -14.99 10.82
C ILE A 73 -12.55 -15.31 10.28
N LEU A 74 -12.31 -15.19 8.98
CA LEU A 74 -11.00 -15.41 8.39
C LEU A 74 -9.97 -14.38 8.87
N ASP A 75 -10.36 -13.12 9.03
CA ASP A 75 -9.48 -12.07 9.57
C ASP A 75 -9.15 -12.32 11.05
N ILE A 76 -10.11 -12.80 11.84
CA ILE A 76 -9.87 -13.23 13.23
C ILE A 76 -8.85 -14.36 13.29
N ILE A 77 -8.92 -15.33 12.37
CA ILE A 77 -7.96 -16.44 12.31
C ILE A 77 -6.55 -15.92 12.04
N ILE A 78 -6.40 -14.88 11.21
CA ILE A 78 -5.10 -14.25 10.96
C ILE A 78 -4.54 -13.66 12.26
N ILE A 79 -5.31 -12.83 12.98
CA ILE A 79 -4.87 -12.25 14.26
C ILE A 79 -4.52 -13.35 15.26
N ALA A 80 -5.35 -14.39 15.38
CA ALA A 80 -5.11 -15.49 16.30
C ALA A 80 -3.80 -16.24 16.00
N ASN A 81 -3.49 -16.49 14.71
CA ASN A 81 -2.24 -17.12 14.32
C ASN A 81 -1.03 -16.24 14.65
N LEU A 82 -1.09 -14.94 14.34
CA LEU A 82 -0.02 -13.99 14.66
C LEU A 82 0.27 -13.94 16.16
N ILE A 83 -0.78 -13.91 17.00
CA ILE A 83 -0.64 -13.96 18.46
C ILE A 83 0.03 -15.27 18.90
N LEU A 84 -0.36 -16.40 18.33
CA LEU A 84 0.20 -17.72 18.68
C LEU A 84 1.67 -17.86 18.24
N ASP A 85 2.01 -17.27 17.10
CA ASP A 85 3.37 -17.27 16.55
C ASP A 85 4.27 -16.18 17.19
N GLY A 86 3.68 -15.27 17.97
CA GLY A 86 4.38 -14.13 18.58
C GLY A 86 4.84 -13.09 17.56
N GLU A 87 4.16 -13.03 16.41
CA GLU A 87 4.42 -12.10 15.33
C GLU A 87 3.56 -10.84 15.48
N TYR A 88 4.09 -9.70 15.05
CA TYR A 88 3.37 -8.43 15.01
C TYR A 88 3.34 -7.92 13.58
N ILE A 89 2.15 -7.56 13.10
CA ILE A 89 1.97 -6.77 11.89
C ILE A 89 1.07 -5.58 12.23
N MET A 90 1.44 -4.41 11.71
CA MET A 90 0.72 -3.15 11.98
C MET A 90 -0.76 -3.22 11.58
N ASN A 91 -1.08 -3.90 10.48
CA ASN A 91 -2.47 -3.99 10.02
C ASN A 91 -3.38 -4.81 10.95
N ALA A 92 -2.82 -5.71 11.75
CA ALA A 92 -3.58 -6.57 12.67
C ALA A 92 -3.80 -5.94 14.05
N ASP A 93 -3.07 -4.86 14.36
CA ASP A 93 -3.22 -4.02 15.55
C ASP A 93 -4.40 -3.06 15.37
N VAL A 94 -5.60 -3.62 15.36
CA VAL A 94 -6.82 -2.89 14.96
C VAL A 94 -7.28 -1.87 16.00
N ASN A 95 -6.69 -1.86 17.19
CA ASN A 95 -6.94 -0.86 18.23
C ASN A 95 -5.82 0.21 18.32
N ASP A 96 -4.79 0.12 17.47
CA ASP A 96 -3.65 1.02 17.37
C ASP A 96 -2.91 1.25 18.70
N ASP A 97 -2.83 0.22 19.57
CA ASP A 97 -2.15 0.32 20.88
C ASP A 97 -0.69 -0.16 20.86
N ALA A 98 -0.19 -0.55 19.69
CA ALA A 98 1.15 -1.11 19.46
C ALA A 98 1.38 -2.49 20.11
N ILE A 99 0.31 -3.21 20.48
CA ILE A 99 0.37 -4.54 21.08
C ILE A 99 -0.65 -5.48 20.44
N LEU A 100 -0.18 -6.39 19.59
CA LEU A 100 -1.05 -7.42 19.03
C LEU A 100 -1.44 -8.46 20.09
N ASN A 101 -2.70 -8.46 20.53
CA ASN A 101 -3.22 -9.35 21.55
C ASN A 101 -4.73 -9.61 21.41
N ILE A 102 -5.35 -10.23 22.43
CA ILE A 102 -6.77 -10.59 22.39
C ILE A 102 -7.70 -9.37 22.23
N LEU A 103 -7.27 -8.16 22.62
CA LEU A 103 -8.05 -6.94 22.46
C LEU A 103 -8.30 -6.60 20.98
N ASP A 104 -7.34 -6.88 20.09
CA ASP A 104 -7.50 -6.72 18.64
C ASP A 104 -8.61 -7.63 18.09
N ILE A 105 -8.64 -8.88 18.54
CA ILE A 105 -9.71 -9.82 18.18
C ILE A 105 -11.07 -9.29 18.66
N ILE A 106 -11.16 -8.70 19.86
CA ILE A 106 -12.42 -8.14 20.37
C ILE A 106 -12.88 -6.97 19.51
N VAL A 107 -11.98 -6.07 19.11
CA VAL A 107 -12.32 -4.96 18.19
C VAL A 107 -12.82 -5.50 16.85
N LEU A 108 -12.17 -6.53 16.30
CA LEU A 108 -12.59 -7.14 15.05
C LEU A 108 -13.97 -7.82 15.14
N VAL A 109 -14.26 -8.49 16.26
CA VAL A 109 -15.59 -9.04 16.55
C VAL A 109 -16.64 -7.93 16.61
N ASN A 110 -16.33 -6.79 17.22
CA ASN A 110 -17.22 -5.63 17.28
C ASN A 110 -17.49 -5.04 15.89
N ILE A 111 -16.48 -5.00 15.01
CA ILE A 111 -16.64 -4.61 13.60
C ILE A 111 -17.62 -5.57 12.89
N ILE A 112 -17.41 -6.88 13.03
CA ILE A 112 -18.26 -7.92 12.39
C ILE A 112 -19.71 -7.84 12.90
N LEU A 113 -19.90 -7.59 14.19
CA LEU A 113 -21.22 -7.51 14.82
C LEU A 113 -21.88 -6.13 14.72
N ASN A 114 -21.13 -5.10 14.30
CA ASN A 114 -21.52 -3.70 14.32
C ASN A 114 -21.96 -3.20 15.72
N THR A 115 -21.17 -3.48 16.76
CA THR A 115 -21.51 -3.18 18.17
C THR A 115 -20.39 -2.53 18.96
#